data_AF-A0A9P0PHP7-F1
#
_entry.id   AF-A0A9P0PHP7-F1
#
_cell.length_a   1.000
_cell.length_b   1.000
_cell.length_c   1.000
_cell.angle_alpha   90.00
_cell.angle_beta   90.00
_cell.angle_gamma   90.00
#
_symmetry.space_group_name_H-M   'P 1'
#
loop_
_entity.id
_entity.type
_entity.pdbx_description
1 polymer ?
#
loop_
_entity_poly.entity_id
_entity_poly.type
_entity_poly.pdbx_seq_one_letter_code
_entity_poly.pdbx_strand_id
1 'polypeptide(L)' 'MSTKGWEKLIDQEILITLVEDRPVIWDKTLDKYKDNTASIAGWREICVILMEDFEAMEQRQRQEFGKLVMKKWRQMRDA' A
#
# COMPACT_ATOMS: atom_id res chain seq x y z
N MET A 1 -10.41 -2.54 16.09
CA MET A 1 -10.27 -3.76 15.27
C MET A 1 -8.84 -4.27 15.39
N SER A 2 -8.62 -5.59 15.45
CA SER A 2 -7.26 -6.15 15.50
C SER A 2 -6.64 -6.15 14.10
N THR A 3 -5.33 -5.91 14.00
CA THR A 3 -4.56 -5.92 12.73
C THR A 3 -4.72 -7.21 11.93
N LYS A 4 -5.01 -8.33 12.59
CA LYS A 4 -5.31 -9.63 11.94
C LYS A 4 -6.54 -9.60 11.03
N GLY A 5 -7.49 -8.71 11.27
CA GLY A 5 -8.68 -8.55 10.42
C GLY A 5 -8.34 -7.92 9.08
N TRP A 6 -7.49 -6.89 9.09
CA TRP A 6 -7.10 -6.16 7.89
C TRP A 6 -6.18 -6.95 6.96
N GLU A 7 -5.41 -7.91 7.47
CA GLU A 7 -4.60 -8.77 6.61
C GLU A 7 -5.42 -9.55 5.59
N LYS A 8 -6.68 -9.89 5.93
CA LYS A 8 -7.58 -10.61 5.02
C LYS A 8 -8.13 -9.74 3.89
N LEU A 9 -8.04 -8.42 4.01
CA LEU A 9 -8.47 -7.46 2.99
C LEU A 9 -7.38 -7.24 1.93
N ILE A 10 -6.15 -7.65 2.21
CA ILE A 10 -5.01 -7.47 1.31
C ILE A 10 -4.88 -8.73 0.46
N ASP A 11 -5.62 -8.77 -0.64
CA ASP A 11 -5.44 -9.79 -1.67
C ASP A 11 -4.09 -9.59 -2.38
N GLN A 12 -3.34 -10.67 -2.55
CA GLN A 12 -1.97 -10.63 -3.07
C GLN A 12 -1.93 -10.27 -4.56
N GLU A 13 -2.80 -10.87 -5.36
CA GLU A 13 -2.85 -10.65 -6.82
C GLU A 13 -3.30 -9.21 -7.11
N ILE A 14 -4.28 -8.72 -6.36
CA ILE A 14 -4.72 -7.32 -6.44
C ILE A 14 -3.59 -6.39 -6.03
N LEU A 15 -2.90 -6.66 -4.92
CA LEU A 15 -1.81 -5.82 -4.45
C LEU A 15 -0.64 -5.77 -5.45
N ILE A 16 -0.27 -6.90 -6.07
CA ILE A 16 0.76 -6.94 -7.12
C ILE A 16 0.35 -6.06 -8.29
N THR A 17 -0.86 -6.28 -8.84
CA THR A 17 -1.39 -5.50 -9.97
C THR A 17 -1.36 -4.00 -9.67
N LEU A 18 -1.84 -3.59 -8.50
CA LEU A 18 -1.92 -2.19 -8.09
C LEU A 18 -0.56 -1.53 -7.90
N VAL A 19 0.45 -2.29 -7.45
CA VAL A 19 1.83 -1.80 -7.32
C VAL A 19 2.49 -1.72 -8.69
N GLU A 20 2.32 -2.71 -9.56
CA GLU A 20 2.87 -2.71 -10.92
C GLU A 20 2.38 -1.51 -11.73
N ASP A 21 1.09 -1.19 -11.65
CA ASP A 21 0.46 -0.01 -12.27
C ASP A 21 1.02 1.33 -11.76
N ARG A 22 1.76 1.33 -10.64
CA ARG A 22 2.32 2.53 -10.00
C ARG A 22 3.84 2.41 -9.90
N PRO A 23 4.57 2.64 -11.01
CA PRO A 23 6.02 2.47 -11.03
C PRO A 23 6.76 3.41 -10.06
N VAL A 24 6.15 4.52 -9.62
CA VAL A 24 6.69 5.36 -8.54
C VAL A 24 6.95 4.61 -7.22
N ILE A 25 6.32 3.45 -7.02
CA ILE A 25 6.45 2.61 -5.82
C ILE A 25 7.64 1.64 -5.90
N TRP A 26 7.95 1.10 -7.08
CA TRP A 26 8.88 -0.03 -7.23
C TRP A 26 10.01 0.21 -8.24
N ASP A 27 9.80 1.08 -9.23
CA ASP A 27 10.76 1.33 -10.29
C ASP A 27 11.82 2.33 -9.82
N LYS A 28 12.99 1.80 -9.46
CA LYS A 28 14.15 2.57 -9.01
C LYS A 28 14.80 3.41 -10.11
N THR A 29 14.43 3.18 -11.37
CA THR A 29 14.98 3.92 -12.52
C THR A 29 14.27 5.24 -12.75
N LEU A 30 13.09 5.43 -12.15
CA LEU A 30 12.37 6.71 -12.19
C LEU A 30 13.03 7.75 -11.28
N ASP A 31 13.26 8.95 -11.80
CA ASP A 31 13.69 10.10 -10.98
C ASP A 31 12.70 10.40 -9.84
N LYS A 32 11.41 10.14 -10.09
CA LYS A 32 10.33 10.29 -9.10
C LYS A 32 10.33 9.23 -8.00
N TYR A 33 11.08 8.13 -8.13
CA TYR A 33 11.25 7.17 -7.03
C TYR A 33 11.98 7.81 -5.83
N LYS A 34 12.80 8.84 -6.07
CA LYS A 34 13.43 9.65 -5.01
C LYS A 34 12.45 10.65 -4.38
N ASP A 35 11.29 10.88 -5.00
CA ASP A 35 10.24 11.74 -4.46
C ASP A 35 9.32 10.93 -3.53
N ASN A 36 9.53 11.17 -2.23
CA ASN A 36 8.72 10.58 -1.17
C ASN A 36 7.23 10.95 -1.30
N THR A 37 6.90 12.12 -1.87
CA THR A 37 5.51 12.58 -2.02
C THR A 37 4.74 11.71 -3.00
N ALA A 38 5.33 11.42 -4.16
CA ALA A 38 4.72 10.58 -5.19
C ALA A 38 4.51 9.14 -4.70
N SER A 39 5.49 8.61 -3.95
CA SER A 39 5.39 7.29 -3.33
C SER A 39 4.27 7.23 -2.28
N ILE A 40 4.17 8.25 -1.40
CA ILE A 40 3.10 8.33 -0.40
C ILE A 40 1.72 8.40 -1.06
N ALA A 41 1.58 9.20 -2.12
CA ALA A 41 0.33 9.30 -2.87
C ALA A 41 -0.05 7.94 -3.49
N GLY A 42 0.89 7.25 -4.15
CA GLY A 42 0.66 5.93 -4.71
C GLY A 42 0.21 4.91 -3.66
N TRP A 43 0.87 4.86 -2.50
CA TRP A 43 0.44 3.96 -1.41
C TRP A 43 -0.94 4.30 -0.85
N ARG A 44 -1.28 5.58 -0.77
CA ARG A 44 -2.61 6.01 -0.32
C ARG A 44 -3.69 5.51 -1.26
N GLU A 45 -3.51 5.66 -2.57
CA GLU A 45 -4.46 5.16 -3.57
C GLU A 45 -4.66 3.64 -3.46
N ILE A 46 -3.58 2.88 -3.30
CA ILE A 46 -3.65 1.43 -3.09
C ILE A 46 -4.47 1.12 -1.83
N CYS A 47 -4.25 1.84 -0.73
CA CYS A 47 -4.99 1.62 0.50
C CYS A 47 -6.49 1.90 0.34
N VAL A 48 -6.88 2.93 -0.42
CA VAL A 48 -8.29 3.24 -0.73
C VAL A 48 -8.95 2.14 -1.55
N ILE A 49 -8.22 1.54 -2.50
CA ILE A 49 -8.75 0.44 -3.33
C ILE A 49 -8.92 -0.85 -2.51
N LEU A 50 -7.97 -1.15 -1.62
CA LEU A 50 -8.00 -2.35 -0.77
C LEU A 50 -8.99 -2.23 0.40
N MET A 51 -9.38 -1.02 0.78
CA MET A 51 -10.24 -0.74 1.92
C MET A 51 -11.13 0.47 1.62
N GLU A 52 -12.38 0.19 1.28
CA GLU A 52 -13.38 1.18 0.86
C GLU A 52 -13.59 2.30 1.89
N ASP A 53 -13.54 1.98 3.19
CA ASP A 53 -13.70 2.92 4.29
C ASP A 53 -12.39 3.60 4.73
N PHE A 54 -11.28 3.39 4.01
CA PHE A 54 -9.95 3.88 4.40
C PHE A 54 -9.92 5.37 4.71
N GLU A 55 -10.59 6.21 3.91
CA GLU A 55 -10.62 7.66 4.12
C GLU A 55 -11.48 8.09 5.33
N ALA A 56 -12.46 7.26 5.71
CA ALA A 56 -13.30 7.48 6.88
C ALA A 56 -12.62 7.04 8.19
N MET A 57 -11.54 6.24 8.11
CA MET A 57 -10.79 5.79 9.27
C MET A 57 -10.05 6.93 9.98
N GLU A 58 -9.83 6.72 11.28
CA GLU A 58 -8.93 7.57 12.06
C GLU A 58 -7.51 7.56 11.47
N GLN A 59 -6.81 8.67 11.61
CA GLN A 59 -5.45 8.83 11.08
C GLN A 59 -4.51 7.71 11.55
N ARG A 60 -4.61 7.31 12.83
CA ARG A 60 -3.81 6.22 13.39
C ARG A 60 -4.08 4.89 12.68
N GLN A 61 -5.35 4.57 12.43
CA GLN A 61 -5.75 3.34 11.76
C GLN A 61 -5.28 3.30 10.31
N ARG A 62 -5.39 4.43 9.58
CA ARG A 62 -4.83 4.57 8.23
C ARG A 62 -3.32 4.32 8.19
N GLN A 63 -2.58 4.86 9.15
CA GLN A 63 -1.15 4.63 9.26
C GLN A 63 -0.82 3.17 9.55
N GLU A 64 -1.58 2.52 10.44
CA GLU A 64 -1.40 1.10 10.76
C GLU A 64 -1.73 0.19 9.55
N PHE A 65 -2.80 0.47 8.82
CA PHE A 65 -3.16 -0.25 7.60
C PHE A 65 -2.13 -0.05 6.48
N GLY A 66 -1.70 1.19 6.22
CA GLY A 66 -0.66 1.46 5.22
C GLY A 66 0.66 0.74 5.53
N LYS A 67 1.06 0.70 6.81
CA LYS A 67 2.22 -0.11 7.26
C LYS A 67 2.04 -1.60 6.98
N LEU A 68 0.83 -2.12 7.15
CA LEU A 68 0.50 -3.51 6.87
C LEU A 68 0.60 -3.84 5.38
N VAL A 69 0.01 -3.01 4.51
CA VAL A 69 0.08 -3.15 3.06
C VAL A 69 1.54 -3.13 2.58
N MET A 70 2.33 -2.15 3.01
CA MET A 70 3.75 -2.06 2.67
C MET A 70 4.57 -3.24 3.21
N LYS A 71 4.20 -3.80 4.37
CA LYS A 71 4.84 -5.00 4.91
C LYS A 71 4.53 -6.22 4.04
N LYS A 72 3.27 -6.42 3.64
CA LYS A 72 2.86 -7.53 2.76
C LYS A 72 3.57 -7.44 1.41
N TRP A 73 3.61 -6.26 0.79
CA TRP A 73 4.36 -6.06 -0.45
C TRP A 73 5.84 -6.45 -0.33
N ARG A 74 6.54 -5.96 0.70
CA ARG A 74 7.95 -6.33 0.93
C ARG A 74 8.14 -7.84 1.10
N GLN A 75 7.26 -8.49 1.85
CA GLN A 75 7.31 -9.94 2.04
C GLN A 75 7.13 -10.71 0.73
N MET A 76 6.27 -10.26 -0.17
CA MET A 76 6.04 -10.91 -1.47
C MET A 76 7.19 -10.63 -2.44
N ARG A 77 7.72 -9.41 -2.46
CA ARG A 77 8.84 -9.02 -3.33
C ARG A 77 10.15 -9.73 -2.96
N ASP A 78 10.36 -9.95 -1.66
CA ASP A 78 11.59 -10.55 -1.12
C ASP A 78 11.49 -12.08 -0.93
N ALA A 79 10.33 -12.70 -1.23
CA ALA A 79 10.11 -14.16 -1.20
C ALA A 79 10.52 -14.82 -2.51
#